data_AF-A0A534WXR2-F1
#
_entry.id   AF-A0A534WXR2-F1
#
_cell.length_a   1.000
_cell.length_b   1.000
_cell.length_c   1.000
_cell.angle_alpha   90.00
_cell.angle_beta   90.00
_cell.angle_gamma   90.00
#
_symmetry.space_group_name_H-M   'P 1'
#
loop_
_entity.id
_entity.type
_entity.pdbx_description
1 polymer ?
#
loop_
_entity_poly.entity_id
_entity_poly.type
_entity_poly.pdbx_seq_one_letter_code
_entity_poly.pdbx_strand_id
1 'polypeptide(L)' 'MYERVGADQVIFAPLTMVLDQQYVLRSIELFGKRVIPTFDRDPVHRTTRQREAALAARAA' A
#
# COMPACT_ATOMS: atom_id res chain seq x y z
N MET A 1 9.30 -5.77 9.94
CA MET A 1 9.88 -4.49 10.47
C MET A 1 8.78 -3.54 10.93
N TYR A 2 7.90 -3.07 10.04
CA TYR A 2 6.76 -2.21 10.40
C TYR A 2 5.74 -2.88 11.33
N GLU A 3 5.44 -4.16 11.08
CA GLU A 3 4.60 -4.98 11.98
C GLU A 3 5.12 -5.03 13.43
N ARG A 4 6.44 -4.97 13.63
CA ARG A 4 7.08 -5.09 14.96
C ARG A 4 6.88 -3.84 15.80
N VAL A 5 6.61 -2.71 15.16
CA VAL A 5 6.26 -1.45 15.82
C VAL A 5 4.74 -1.24 15.88
N GLY A 6 3.95 -2.26 15.55
CA GLY A 6 2.48 -2.19 15.56
C GLY A 6 1.87 -1.42 14.40
N ALA A 7 2.65 -1.06 13.37
CA ALA A 7 2.11 -0.39 12.20
C ALA A 7 1.36 -1.40 11.33
N ASP A 8 0.07 -1.13 11.06
CA ASP A 8 -0.72 -1.92 10.15
C ASP A 8 -0.49 -1.46 8.71
N GLN A 9 -0.35 -0.16 8.43
CA GLN A 9 -0.17 0.37 7.07
C GLN A 9 1.06 1.26 6.93
N VAL A 10 1.57 1.34 5.70
CA VAL A 10 2.69 2.21 5.32
C VAL A 10 2.28 3.02 4.11
N ILE A 11 2.59 4.32 4.13
CA ILE A 11 2.34 5.23 3.01
C ILE A 11 3.68 5.52 2.32
N PHE A 12 3.71 5.34 1.00
CA PHE A 12 4.81 5.77 0.15
C PHE A 12 4.40 7.05 -0.59
N ALA A 13 5.03 8.18 -0.25
CA ALA A 13 4.71 9.49 -0.82
C ALA A 13 5.99 10.16 -1.36
N PRO A 14 6.29 10.05 -2.67
CA PRO A 14 7.50 10.62 -3.27
C PRO A 14 7.37 12.12 -3.62
N LEU A 15 6.28 12.78 -3.23
CA LEU A 15 6.09 14.21 -3.47
C LEU A 15 7.02 15.01 -2.56
N THR A 16 7.98 15.68 -3.17
CA THR A 16 8.86 16.66 -2.50
C THR A 16 8.78 17.98 -3.26
N MET A 17 9.12 19.09 -2.62
CA MET A 17 9.05 20.42 -3.24
C MET A 17 9.98 20.61 -4.44
N VAL A 18 10.93 19.70 -4.65
CA VAL A 18 12.04 19.85 -5.60
C VAL A 18 12.05 18.78 -6.70
N LEU A 19 11.19 17.76 -6.60
CA LEU A 19 11.17 16.66 -7.57
C LEU A 19 10.13 16.95 -8.66
N ASP A 20 10.58 16.97 -9.91
CA ASP A 20 9.69 17.09 -11.06
C ASP A 20 8.66 15.93 -11.08
N GLN A 21 7.41 16.26 -11.42
CA GLN A 21 6.29 15.34 -11.51
C GLN A 21 6.62 14.09 -12.36
N GLN A 22 7.41 14.22 -13.41
CA GLN A 22 7.79 13.06 -14.24
C GLN A 22 8.52 11.97 -13.43
N TYR A 23 9.37 12.37 -12.48
CA TYR A 23 10.10 11.43 -11.62
C TYR A 23 9.21 10.87 -10.52
N VAL A 24 8.25 11.66 -10.01
CA VAL A 24 7.22 11.20 -9.08
C VAL A 24 6.42 10.06 -9.71
N LEU A 25 5.92 10.27 -10.93
CA LEU A 25 5.13 9.26 -11.66
C LEU A 25 5.94 7.99 -11.92
N ARG A 26 7.19 8.13 -12.40
CA ARG A 26 8.09 6.98 -12.62
C ARG A 26 8.36 6.21 -11.32
N SER A 27 8.53 6.91 -10.21
CA SER A 27 8.78 6.29 -8.90
C SER A 27 7.59 5.46 -8.43
N ILE A 28 6.37 5.98 -8.58
CA ILE A 28 5.13 5.27 -8.24
C ILE A 28 4.99 4.01 -9.10
N GLU A 29 5.20 4.12 -10.41
CA GLU A 29 5.13 2.97 -11.32
C GLU A 29 6.14 1.88 -10.96
N LEU A 30 7.40 2.27 -10.74
CA LEU A 30 8.46 1.32 -10.40
C LEU A 30 8.20 0.64 -9.06
N PHE A 31 7.74 1.40 -8.06
CA PHE A 31 7.39 0.88 -6.74
C PHE A 31 6.26 -0.15 -6.84
N GLY A 32 5.19 0.17 -7.57
CA GLY A 32 4.06 -0.74 -7.77
C GLY A 32 4.44 -2.02 -8.52
N LYS A 33 5.29 -1.93 -9.54
CA LYS A 33 5.67 -3.09 -10.36
C LYS A 33 6.75 -3.98 -9.74
N ARG A 34 7.64 -3.43 -8.92
CA ARG A 34 8.84 -4.15 -8.44
C ARG A 34 8.87 -4.32 -6.93
N VAL A 35 8.49 -3.31 -6.17
CA VAL A 35 8.63 -3.32 -4.72
C VAL A 35 7.45 -4.03 -4.07
N ILE A 36 6.22 -3.60 -4.36
CA ILE A 36 5.01 -4.19 -3.75
C ILE A 36 4.99 -5.73 -3.90
N PRO A 37 5.19 -6.34 -5.09
CA PRO A 37 5.12 -7.80 -5.23
C PRO A 37 6.21 -8.57 -4.48
N THR A 38 7.32 -7.90 -4.10
CA THR A 38 8.39 -8.53 -3.32
C THR A 38 7.96 -8.75 -1.86
N PHE A 39 7.18 -7.82 -1.32
CA PHE A 39 6.78 -7.78 0.10
C PHE A 39 5.33 -8.22 0.33
N ASP A 40 4.39 -7.74 -0.49
CA ASP A 40 2.99 -8.16 -0.49
C ASP A 40 2.78 -9.24 -1.54
N ARG A 41 2.81 -10.50 -1.08
CA ARG A 41 2.66 -11.69 -1.92
C ARG A 41 1.22 -12.24 -1.89
N ASP A 42 0.34 -11.67 -1.08
CA ASP A 42 -1.07 -12.06 -1.09
C ASP A 42 -1.69 -11.52 -2.39
N PRO A 43 -2.30 -12.38 -3.24
CA PRO A 43 -2.99 -11.92 -4.43
C PRO A 43 -4.19 -11.01 -4.12
N VAL A 44 -4.68 -11.02 -2.87
CA VAL A 44 -5.76 -10.16 -2.39
C VAL A 44 -5.20 -9.13 -1.42
N HIS A 45 -5.27 -7.85 -1.81
CA HIS A 45 -4.86 -6.75 -0.95
C HIS A 45 -5.61 -6.79 0.40
N ARG A 46 -4.88 -6.65 1.52
CA ARG A 46 -5.44 -6.80 2.88
C ARG A 46 -6.67 -5.93 3.16
N THR A 47 -6.73 -4.73 2.59
CA THR A 47 -7.89 -3.83 2.77
C THR A 47 -9.18 -4.36 2.12
N THR A 48 -9.08 -5.26 1.13
CA THR A 48 -10.23 -5.98 0.58
C THR A 48 -10.88 -6.83 1.66
N ARG A 49 -10.08 -7.67 2.35
CA ARG A 49 -10.56 -8.52 3.46
C ARG A 49 -11.14 -7.69 4.61
N GLN A 50 -10.51 -6.57 4.95
CA GLN A 50 -11.01 -5.65 5.98
C GLN A 50 -12.38 -5.08 5.61
N ARG A 51 -12.58 -4.71 4.34
CA ARG A 51 -13.85 -4.19 3.84
C ARG A 51 -14.94 -5.27 3.87
N GLU A 52 -14.62 -6.49 3.43
CA GLU A 52 -15.53 -7.63 3.48
C GLU A 52 -15.96 -7.95 4.92
N ALA A 53 -15.00 -7.98 5.86
CA ALA A 53 -15.30 -8.21 7.28
C ALA A 53 -16.20 -7.11 7.87
N ALA A 54 -15.97 -5.85 7.52
CA ALA A 54 -16.81 -4.73 7.97
C ALA A 54 -18.25 -4.81 7.41
N LEU A 55 -18.42 -5.28 6.17
CA LEU A 55 -19.73 -5.53 5.58
C LEU A 55 -20.45 -6.69 6.27
N ALA A 56 -19.74 -7.80 6.53
CA ALA A 56 -20.30 -8.95 7.24
C ALA A 56 -20.74 -8.59 8.67
N ALA A 57 -19.92 -7.83 9.40
CA ALA A 57 -20.25 -7.38 10.75
C ALA A 57 -21.46 -6.44 10.82
N ARG A 58 -21.75 -5.70 9.74
CA ARG A 58 -22.95 -4.86 9.63
C ARG A 58 -24.23 -5.64 9.31
N ALA A 59 -24.09 -6.85 8.79
CA ALA A 59 -25.21 -7.70 8.39
C ALA A 59 -25.65 -8.69 9.49
N ALA A 60 -24.86 -8.81 10.56
CA ALA A 60 -25.15 -9.61 11.75
C ALA A 60 -25.82 -8.76 12.85
#